data_AF-A0A0B1ZDB0-F1
#
_entry.id   AF-A0A0B1ZDB0-F1
#
_cell.length_a   1.000
_cell.length_b   1.000
_cell.length_c   1.000
_cell.angle_alpha   90.00
_cell.angle_beta   90.00
_cell.angle_gamma   90.00
#
_symmetry.space_group_name_H-M   'P 1'
#
loop_
_entity.id
_entity.type
_entity.pdbx_description
1 polymer ?
#
loop_
_entity_poly.entity_id
_entity_poly.type
_entity_poly.pdbx_seq_one_letter_code
_entity_poly.pdbx_strand_id
1 'polypeptide(L)'
;MTPPFVDLGIHHRPQDLSDRIAIGFTKTLRWCADTFFAKRYGHRAVVLETVAAVPGMVGATITHLACLRRICDDKGWIKTLMDEAENERMHLMTFVEVSKPTLFERAVIMGVQWVFYLFFFGLYLVSSKTAHRVVGYFEEEAVISYTH
;
A
#
# COMPACT_ATOMS: atom_id res chain seq x y z
N MET A 1 12.86 -29.40 3.17
CA MET A 1 13.51 -28.32 2.41
C MET A 1 13.71 -27.17 3.38
N THR A 2 14.96 -26.73 3.61
CA THR A 2 15.23 -25.53 4.39
C THR A 2 14.75 -24.33 3.56
N PRO A 3 13.91 -23.44 4.11
CA PRO A 3 13.52 -22.24 3.38
C PRO A 3 14.78 -21.42 3.04
N PRO A 4 14.81 -20.74 1.87
CA PRO A 4 15.92 -19.87 1.52
C PRO A 4 16.05 -18.77 2.58
N PHE A 5 17.30 -18.37 2.87
CA PHE A 5 17.54 -17.22 3.73
C PHE A 5 17.03 -15.96 3.02
N VAL A 6 16.13 -15.23 3.67
CA VAL A 6 15.59 -13.95 3.20
C VAL A 6 16.09 -12.87 4.15
N ASP A 7 16.85 -11.91 3.62
CA ASP A 7 17.29 -10.74 4.38
C ASP A 7 16.11 -9.78 4.56
N LEU A 8 15.59 -9.67 5.79
CA LEU A 8 14.47 -8.79 6.15
C LEU A 8 14.93 -7.34 6.38
N GLY A 9 16.23 -7.06 6.40
CA GLY A 9 16.81 -5.73 6.61
C GLY A 9 17.05 -4.93 5.34
N ILE A 10 16.55 -5.39 4.19
CA ILE A 10 16.72 -4.72 2.91
C ILE A 10 16.00 -3.35 2.94
N HIS A 11 16.74 -2.31 2.61
CA HIS A 11 16.23 -0.93 2.49
C HIS A 11 16.74 -0.29 1.21
N HIS A 12 15.83 0.17 0.35
CA HIS A 12 16.20 0.94 -0.83
C HIS A 12 16.63 2.36 -0.45
N ARG A 13 17.92 2.67 -0.54
CA ARG A 13 18.45 4.02 -0.29
C ARG A 13 17.94 5.01 -1.35
N PRO A 14 17.32 6.15 -0.97
CA PRO A 14 16.82 7.11 -1.94
C PRO A 14 17.90 7.66 -2.87
N GLN A 15 17.74 7.50 -4.19
CA GLN A 15 18.75 7.91 -5.16
C GLN A 15 18.40 9.21 -5.88
N ASP A 16 17.11 9.50 -6.03
CA ASP A 16 16.62 10.67 -6.76
C ASP A 16 15.49 11.41 -6.02
N LEU A 17 14.93 12.45 -6.64
CA LEU A 17 13.86 13.26 -6.06
C LEU A 17 12.58 12.43 -5.85
N SER A 18 12.27 11.50 -6.76
CA SER A 18 11.10 10.61 -6.64
C SER A 18 11.24 9.74 -5.39
N ASP A 19 12.41 9.14 -5.18
CA ASP A 19 12.67 8.32 -3.99
C ASP A 19 12.61 9.14 -2.71
N ARG A 20 13.14 10.37 -2.72
CA ARG A 20 13.09 11.28 -1.56
C ARG A 20 11.67 11.73 -1.21
N ILE A 21 10.85 12.02 -2.22
CA ILE A 21 9.43 12.34 -2.02
C ILE A 21 8.71 11.11 -1.46
N ALA A 22 8.94 9.94 -2.06
CA ALA A 22 8.29 8.70 -1.66
C ALA A 22 8.62 8.32 -0.20
N ILE A 23 9.89 8.30 0.18
CA ILE A 23 10.27 7.98 1.58
C ILE A 23 9.74 9.02 2.56
N GLY A 24 9.76 10.31 2.21
CA GLY A 24 9.24 11.37 3.05
C GLY A 24 7.73 11.23 3.27
N PHE A 25 6.99 10.94 2.20
CA PHE A 25 5.56 10.66 2.26
C PHE A 25 5.26 9.43 3.13
N THR A 26 5.97 8.32 2.91
CA THR A 26 5.80 7.09 3.69
C THR A 26 6.05 7.31 5.18
N LYS A 27 7.16 7.96 5.54
CA LYS A 27 7.48 8.24 6.95
C LYS A 27 6.47 9.19 7.59
N THR A 28 5.96 10.16 6.83
CA THR A 28 4.92 11.08 7.33
C THR A 28 3.63 10.33 7.61
N LEU A 29 3.17 9.47 6.70
CA LEU A 29 1.97 8.67 6.91
C LEU A 29 2.13 7.67 8.07
N ARG A 30 3.29 7.02 8.19
CA ARG A 30 3.59 6.15 9.33
C ARG A 30 3.49 6.92 10.64
N TRP A 31 4.12 8.09 10.74
CA TRP A 31 4.05 8.91 11.93
C TRP A 31 2.61 9.32 12.28
N CYS A 32 1.80 9.70 11.28
CA CYS A 32 0.37 10.00 11.48
C CYS A 32 -0.40 8.78 12.00
N ALA A 33 -0.19 7.60 11.40
CA ALA A 33 -0.87 6.37 11.78
C ALA A 33 -0.47 5.92 13.21
N ASP A 34 0.82 5.96 13.52
CA ASP A 34 1.34 5.58 14.85
C ASP A 34 0.81 6.52 15.94
N THR A 35 0.69 7.81 15.62
CA THR A 35 0.12 8.82 16.53
C THR A 35 -1.39 8.63 16.71
N PHE A 36 -2.13 8.36 15.63
CA PHE A 36 -3.59 8.23 15.67
C PHE A 36 -4.05 6.93 16.34
N PHE A 37 -3.38 5.81 16.07
CA PHE A 37 -3.79 4.49 16.57
C PHE A 37 -3.10 4.07 17.87
N ALA A 38 -1.98 4.69 18.26
CA ALA A 38 -1.25 4.43 19.50
C ALA A 38 -1.14 2.90 19.80
N LYS A 39 -1.39 2.48 21.06
CA LYS A 39 -1.30 1.07 21.50
C LYS A 39 -2.39 0.12 20.95
N ARG A 40 -3.24 0.55 19.99
CA ARG A 40 -4.34 -0.26 19.44
C ARG A 40 -3.90 -1.02 18.18
N TYR A 41 -2.96 -1.94 18.34
CA TYR A 41 -2.31 -2.66 17.23
C TYR A 41 -3.27 -3.39 16.29
N GLY A 42 -4.26 -4.13 16.81
CA GLY A 42 -5.24 -4.85 15.98
C GLY A 42 -6.13 -3.92 15.15
N HIS A 43 -6.55 -2.80 15.74
CA HIS A 43 -7.34 -1.78 15.03
C HIS A 43 -6.48 -1.01 14.01
N ARG A 44 -5.20 -0.76 14.32
CA ARG A 44 -4.22 -0.18 13.38
C ARG A 44 -4.05 -1.05 12.15
N ALA A 45 -3.80 -2.35 12.33
CA ALA A 45 -3.62 -3.30 11.23
C ALA A 45 -4.84 -3.29 10.29
N VAL A 46 -6.06 -3.45 10.83
CA VAL A 46 -7.29 -3.41 10.02
C VAL A 46 -7.41 -2.14 9.20
N VAL A 47 -7.08 -0.97 9.77
CA VAL A 47 -7.15 0.29 8.99
C VAL A 47 -6.03 0.36 7.95
N LEU A 48 -4.81 -0.03 8.28
CA LEU A 48 -3.68 0.03 7.34
C LEU A 48 -3.89 -0.92 6.14
N GLU A 49 -4.36 -2.14 6.37
CA GLU A 49 -4.63 -3.10 5.28
C GLU A 49 -5.72 -2.58 4.31
N THR A 50 -6.70 -1.81 4.81
CA THR A 50 -7.72 -1.21 3.93
C THR A 50 -7.14 -0.18 2.96
N VAL A 51 -6.01 0.43 3.33
CA VAL A 51 -5.28 1.41 2.51
C VAL A 51 -4.25 0.70 1.63
N ALA A 52 -3.59 -0.35 2.15
CA ALA A 52 -2.60 -1.15 1.43
C ALA A 52 -3.17 -1.82 0.18
N ALA A 53 -4.45 -2.19 0.17
CA ALA A 53 -5.11 -2.77 -1.01
C ALA A 53 -5.42 -1.76 -2.15
N VAL A 54 -5.26 -0.45 -1.92
CA VAL A 54 -5.65 0.60 -2.90
C VAL A 54 -4.62 0.76 -4.04
N PRO A 55 -3.31 0.86 -3.80
CA PRO A 55 -2.30 1.09 -4.82
C PRO A 55 -2.33 0.11 -5.99
N GLY A 56 -2.37 -1.20 -5.73
CA GLY A 56 -2.42 -2.23 -6.76
C GLY A 56 -3.62 -2.05 -7.69
N MET A 57 -4.82 -1.80 -7.13
CA MET A 57 -6.04 -1.55 -7.89
C MET A 57 -5.96 -0.29 -8.77
N VAL A 58 -5.44 0.81 -8.21
CA VAL A 58 -5.25 2.07 -8.95
C VAL A 58 -4.25 1.89 -10.09
N GLY A 59 -3.11 1.27 -9.80
CA GLY A 59 -2.06 1.02 -10.79
C GLY A 59 -2.55 0.10 -11.91
N ALA A 60 -3.27 -0.98 -11.57
CA ALA A 60 -3.90 -1.88 -12.52
C ALA A 60 -4.91 -1.13 -13.42
N THR A 61 -5.80 -0.32 -12.82
CA THR A 61 -6.82 0.44 -13.54
C THR A 61 -6.20 1.41 -14.54
N ILE A 62 -5.22 2.21 -14.10
CA ILE A 62 -4.58 3.21 -14.98
C ILE A 62 -3.81 2.52 -16.10
N THR A 63 -3.08 1.43 -15.79
CA THR A 63 -2.33 0.64 -16.78
C THR A 63 -3.29 0.01 -17.78
N HIS A 64 -4.38 -0.58 -17.32
CA HIS A 64 -5.42 -1.18 -18.16
C HIS A 64 -5.99 -0.17 -19.15
N LEU A 65 -6.44 1.00 -18.66
CA LEU A 65 -6.99 2.04 -19.53
C LEU A 65 -5.94 2.60 -20.50
N ALA A 66 -4.67 2.66 -20.11
CA ALA A 66 -3.59 3.10 -20.99
C ALA A 66 -3.34 2.09 -22.13
N CYS A 67 -3.32 0.79 -21.82
CA CYS A 67 -3.19 -0.28 -22.81
C CYS A 67 -4.37 -0.29 -23.80
N LEU A 68 -5.60 -0.12 -23.31
CA LEU A 68 -6.79 -0.01 -24.17
C LEU A 68 -6.70 1.17 -25.15
N ARG A 69 -6.34 2.36 -24.67
CA ARG A 69 -6.21 3.56 -25.53
C ARG A 69 -5.08 3.44 -26.55
N ARG A 70 -4.05 2.64 -26.27
CA ARG A 70 -2.88 2.45 -27.14
C ARG A 70 -2.94 1.18 -27.97
N ILE A 71 -3.95 0.33 -27.74
CA ILE A 71 -4.14 -0.96 -28.41
C ILE A 71 -2.85 -1.81 -28.31
N CYS A 72 -2.39 -2.03 -27.07
CA CYS A 72 -1.16 -2.79 -26.79
C CYS A 72 -1.32 -3.74 -25.60
N ASP A 73 -0.44 -4.73 -25.52
CA ASP A 73 -0.32 -5.67 -24.40
C ASP A 73 0.27 -4.98 -23.15
N ASP A 74 -0.19 -5.37 -21.96
CA ASP A 74 0.30 -4.86 -20.66
C ASP A 74 1.51 -5.64 -20.10
N LYS A 75 1.89 -6.75 -20.74
CA LYS A 75 3.00 -7.62 -20.36
C LYS A 75 2.85 -8.22 -18.96
N GLY A 76 1.62 -8.44 -18.50
CA GLY A 76 1.29 -9.07 -17.22
C GLY A 76 1.22 -8.13 -16.03
N TRP A 77 1.52 -6.83 -16.19
CA TRP A 77 1.49 -5.85 -15.10
C TRP A 77 0.12 -5.69 -14.45
N ILE A 78 -0.96 -5.71 -15.24
CA ILE A 78 -2.32 -5.54 -14.71
C ILE A 78 -2.63 -6.70 -13.77
N LYS A 79 -2.29 -7.92 -14.18
CA LYS A 79 -2.50 -9.11 -13.35
C LYS A 79 -1.71 -9.03 -12.05
N THR A 80 -0.41 -8.74 -12.11
CA THR A 80 0.43 -8.62 -10.92
C THR A 80 -0.12 -7.61 -9.91
N LEU A 81 -0.54 -6.43 -10.39
CA LEU A 81 -1.07 -5.37 -9.51
C LEU A 81 -2.45 -5.71 -8.94
N MET A 82 -3.29 -6.43 -9.68
CA MET A 82 -4.56 -6.95 -9.16
C MET A 82 -4.35 -8.05 -8.13
N ASP A 83 -3.38 -8.95 -8.37
CA ASP A 83 -3.02 -10.02 -7.44
C ASP A 83 -2.45 -9.42 -6.12
N GLU A 84 -1.67 -8.33 -6.20
CA GLU A 84 -1.19 -7.57 -5.03
C GLU A 84 -2.35 -6.93 -4.23
N ALA A 85 -3.26 -6.23 -4.92
CA ALA A 85 -4.43 -5.64 -4.25
C ALA A 85 -5.33 -6.72 -3.60
N GLU A 86 -5.45 -7.88 -4.23
CA GLU A 86 -6.15 -9.03 -3.64
C GLU A 86 -5.39 -9.58 -2.44
N ASN A 87 -4.06 -9.68 -2.49
CA ASN A 87 -3.25 -10.16 -1.39
C ASN A 87 -3.43 -9.29 -0.13
N GLU A 88 -3.39 -7.96 -0.26
CA GLU A 88 -3.63 -7.06 0.87
C GLU A 88 -5.08 -7.12 1.37
N ARG A 89 -6.05 -7.32 0.47
CA ARG A 89 -7.44 -7.59 0.88
C ARG A 89 -7.55 -8.89 1.69
N MET A 90 -6.75 -9.90 1.38
CA MET A 90 -6.71 -11.14 2.15
C MET A 90 -6.09 -10.91 3.54
N HIS A 91 -5.03 -10.11 3.65
CA HIS A 91 -4.48 -9.68 4.96
C HIS A 91 -5.57 -9.03 5.82
N LEU A 92 -6.31 -8.07 5.25
CA LEU A 92 -7.44 -7.43 5.93
C LEU A 92 -8.47 -8.45 6.44
N MET A 93 -8.91 -9.38 5.58
CA MET A 93 -9.90 -10.38 5.95
C MET A 93 -9.41 -11.27 7.10
N THR A 94 -8.12 -11.59 7.15
CA THR A 94 -7.52 -12.30 8.28
C THR A 94 -7.53 -11.46 9.56
N PHE A 95 -7.16 -10.18 9.51
CA PHE A 95 -7.16 -9.34 10.71
C PHE A 95 -8.55 -9.04 11.27
N VAL A 96 -9.58 -8.95 10.41
CA VAL A 96 -10.97 -8.72 10.84
C VAL A 96 -11.51 -9.87 11.69
N GLU A 97 -11.04 -11.10 11.47
CA GLU A 97 -11.38 -12.25 12.33
C GLU A 97 -10.82 -12.12 13.75
N VAL A 98 -9.68 -11.43 13.91
CA VAL A 98 -9.03 -11.20 15.20
C VAL A 98 -9.57 -9.93 15.88
N SER A 99 -9.77 -8.86 15.11
CA SER A 99 -10.15 -7.55 15.63
C SER A 99 -11.20 -6.91 14.74
N LYS A 100 -12.46 -6.94 15.16
CA LYS A 100 -13.56 -6.33 14.40
C LYS A 100 -13.54 -4.81 14.53
N PRO A 101 -13.58 -4.05 13.41
CA PRO A 101 -13.61 -2.61 13.48
C PRO A 101 -14.94 -2.10 14.04
N THR A 102 -14.86 -1.08 14.89
CA THR A 102 -16.02 -0.35 15.40
C THR A 102 -16.70 0.48 14.31
N LEU A 103 -17.93 0.97 14.54
CA LEU A 103 -18.60 1.87 13.58
C LEU A 103 -17.80 3.14 13.31
N PHE A 104 -17.14 3.68 14.33
CA PHE A 104 -16.26 4.84 14.18
C PHE A 104 -15.06 4.51 13.27
N GLU A 105 -14.40 3.38 13.50
CA GLU A 105 -13.27 2.95 12.67
C GLU A 105 -13.69 2.70 11.22
N ARG A 106 -14.87 2.15 10.98
CA ARG A 106 -15.43 2.00 9.62
C ARG A 106 -15.66 3.35 8.94
N ALA A 107 -16.15 4.36 9.66
CA ALA A 107 -16.29 5.71 9.13
C ALA A 107 -14.91 6.34 8.82
N VAL A 108 -13.92 6.13 9.69
CA VAL A 108 -12.54 6.56 9.45
C VAL A 108 -11.95 5.87 8.22
N ILE A 109 -12.12 4.55 8.08
CA ILE A 109 -11.68 3.78 6.90
C ILE A 109 -12.28 4.36 5.63
N MET A 110 -13.58 4.62 5.59
CA MET A 110 -14.23 5.22 4.42
C MET A 110 -13.62 6.59 4.05
N GLY A 111 -13.40 7.45 5.04
CA GLY A 111 -12.79 8.76 4.81
C GLY A 111 -11.34 8.67 4.33
N VAL A 112 -10.52 7.84 4.98
CA VAL A 112 -9.11 7.65 4.62
C VAL A 112 -8.99 7.02 3.24
N GLN A 113 -9.77 5.98 2.93
CA GLN A 113 -9.78 5.35 1.61
C GLN A 113 -10.15 6.36 0.52
N TRP A 114 -11.16 7.20 0.74
CA TRP A 114 -11.56 8.19 -0.25
C TRP A 114 -10.44 9.20 -0.54
N VAL A 115 -9.85 9.79 0.51
CA VAL A 115 -8.74 10.76 0.35
C VAL A 115 -7.53 10.09 -0.29
N PHE A 116 -7.14 8.91 0.21
CA PHE A 116 -5.96 8.20 -0.26
C PHE A 116 -6.12 7.73 -1.70
N TYR A 117 -7.29 7.20 -2.09
CA TYR A 117 -7.57 6.80 -3.46
C TYR A 117 -7.39 7.96 -4.43
N LEU A 118 -8.00 9.12 -4.15
CA LEU A 118 -7.90 10.30 -5.01
C LEU A 118 -6.47 10.81 -5.13
N PHE A 119 -5.76 10.89 -4.00
CA PHE A 119 -4.37 11.29 -3.97
C PHE A 119 -3.48 10.33 -4.77
N PHE A 120 -3.58 9.03 -4.49
CA PHE A 120 -2.73 8.01 -5.10
C PHE A 120 -3.03 7.84 -6.59
N PHE A 121 -4.31 7.95 -7.00
CA PHE A 121 -4.71 8.00 -8.41
C PHE A 121 -4.06 9.19 -9.13
N GLY A 122 -4.13 10.38 -8.54
CA GLY A 122 -3.45 11.57 -9.07
C GLY A 122 -1.93 11.39 -9.15
N LEU A 123 -1.31 10.85 -8.09
CA LEU A 123 0.11 10.56 -8.06
C LEU A 123 0.51 9.59 -9.17
N TYR A 124 -0.24 8.51 -9.38
CA TYR A 124 0.06 7.50 -10.40
C TYR A 124 -0.08 8.06 -11.83
N LEU A 125 -1.04 8.97 -12.06
CA LEU A 125 -1.17 9.70 -13.33
C LEU A 125 0.03 10.63 -13.60
N VAL A 126 0.52 11.31 -12.57
CA VAL A 126 1.66 12.24 -12.69
C VAL A 126 2.99 11.48 -12.79
N SER A 127 3.17 10.46 -11.97
CA SER A 127 4.41 9.68 -11.87
C SER A 127 4.15 8.29 -11.29
N SER A 128 3.94 7.31 -12.18
CA SER A 128 3.86 5.90 -11.78
C SER A 128 5.13 5.42 -11.07
N LYS A 129 6.31 5.93 -11.45
CA LYS A 129 7.58 5.64 -10.77
C LYS A 129 7.55 6.05 -9.29
N THR A 130 7.06 7.25 -9.00
CA THR A 130 6.96 7.73 -7.60
C THR A 130 5.93 6.91 -6.84
N ALA A 131 4.79 6.60 -7.45
CA ALA A 131 3.75 5.77 -6.83
C ALA A 131 4.26 4.37 -6.45
N HIS A 132 4.95 3.69 -7.36
CA HIS A 132 5.56 2.37 -7.08
C HIS A 132 6.63 2.44 -6.00
N ARG A 133 7.40 3.53 -5.94
CA ARG A 133 8.39 3.70 -4.87
C ARG A 133 7.74 3.94 -3.50
N VAL A 134 6.62 4.67 -3.45
CA VAL A 134 5.83 4.84 -2.22
C VAL A 134 5.39 3.49 -1.68
N VAL A 135 4.84 2.63 -2.54
CA VAL A 135 4.43 1.26 -2.17
C VAL A 135 5.63 0.45 -1.69
N GLY A 136 6.75 0.47 -2.42
CA GLY A 136 7.97 -0.23 -1.98
C GLY A 136 8.43 0.18 -0.58
N TYR A 137 8.36 1.47 -0.24
CA TYR A 137 8.64 1.91 1.13
C TYR A 137 7.53 1.53 2.13
N PHE A 138 6.26 1.45 1.74
CA PHE A 138 5.22 0.91 2.63
C PHE A 138 5.52 -0.54 3.00
N GLU A 139 5.91 -1.37 2.04
CA GLU A 139 6.24 -2.77 2.29
C GLU A 139 7.44 -2.94 3.22
N GLU A 140 8.48 -2.11 3.07
CA GLU A 140 9.61 -2.10 4.01
C GLU A 140 9.14 -1.79 5.44
N GLU A 141 8.23 -0.83 5.61
CA GLU A 141 7.67 -0.49 6.93
C GLU A 141 6.71 -1.58 7.46
N ALA A 142 6.04 -2.31 6.57
CA ALA A 142 5.19 -3.46 6.91
C ALA A 142 6.04 -4.62 7.45
N VAL A 143 7.13 -4.98 6.76
CA VAL A 143 8.09 -6.00 7.23
C VAL A 143 8.61 -5.68 8.63
N ILE A 144 9.00 -4.42 8.88
CA ILE A 144 9.42 -3.95 10.22
C ILE A 144 8.29 -4.13 11.24
N SER A 145 7.05 -3.75 10.88
CA SER A 145 5.88 -3.82 11.78
C SER A 145 5.44 -5.26 12.09
N TYR A 146 5.72 -6.22 11.22
CA TYR A 146 5.42 -7.64 11.46
C TYR A 146 6.52 -8.37 12.22
N THR A 147 7.75 -7.85 12.20
CA THR A 147 8.91 -8.46 12.86
C THR A 147 9.04 -8.05 14.33
N HIS A 148 8.59 -6.85 14.70
CA HIS A 148 8.78 -6.23 16.02
C HIS A 148 7.48 -5.75 16.64
#